data_AF-A0A971NTQ4-F1
#
_entry.id   AF-A0A971NTQ4-F1
#
_cell.length_a   1.000
_cell.length_b   1.000
_cell.length_c   1.000
_cell.angle_alpha   90.00
_cell.angle_beta   90.00
_cell.angle_gamma   90.00
#
_symmetry.space_group_name_H-M   'P 1'
#
loop_
_entity.id
_entity.type
_entity.pdbx_description
1 polymer ?
#
loop_
_entity_poly.entity_id
_entity_poly.type
_entity_poly.pdbx_seq_one_letter_code
_entity_poly.pdbx_strand_id
1 'polypeptide(L)'
;MAEYIKPIAESNSFIVLDKYTQEWKVAESYQSEYDLEREFIQDLQNQGYEFLPGLNNPEALLANVRVQLQALNNVQFLDGEWLRFVETWLDKPSDGIVEKSRKIHDDYIHDFVFDDGHIQNIYLL
;
A
#
# COMPACT_ATOMS: atom_id res chain seq x y z
N MET A 1 28.96 -33.05 20.52
CA MET A 1 29.09 -32.63 19.11
C MET A 1 27.77 -31.96 18.75
N ALA A 2 27.68 -30.64 18.91
CA ALA A 2 26.51 -29.88 18.48
C ALA A 2 26.76 -29.45 17.03
N GLU A 3 25.85 -29.82 16.13
CA GLU A 3 25.92 -29.43 14.73
C GLU A 3 25.80 -27.91 14.62
N TYR A 4 26.89 -27.28 14.18
CA TYR A 4 26.91 -25.86 13.81
C TYR A 4 26.17 -25.71 12.49
N ILE A 5 24.90 -25.35 12.56
CA ILE A 5 24.12 -24.95 11.39
C ILE A 5 24.69 -23.60 10.93
N LYS A 6 25.52 -23.63 9.87
CA LYS A 6 26.00 -22.40 9.22
C LYS A 6 24.86 -21.84 8.35
N PRO A 7 24.31 -20.66 8.64
CA PRO A 7 23.30 -20.05 7.78
C PRO A 7 23.93 -19.73 6.42
N ILE A 8 23.22 -20.10 5.34
CA ILE A 8 23.69 -19.98 3.95
C ILE A 8 23.50 -18.53 3.44
N ALA A 9 22.67 -17.73 4.12
CA ALA A 9 22.51 -16.31 3.91
C ALA A 9 22.10 -15.63 5.23
N GLU A 10 22.81 -14.56 5.62
CA GLU A 10 22.45 -13.65 6.70
C GLU A 10 22.01 -12.34 6.04
N SER A 11 20.71 -12.06 6.05
CA SER A 11 20.18 -10.77 5.58
C SER A 11 20.14 -9.81 6.75
N ASN A 12 20.94 -8.75 6.74
CA ASN A 12 21.00 -7.75 7.81
C ASN A 12 19.75 -6.85 7.92
N SER A 13 18.66 -7.17 7.21
CA SER A 13 17.40 -6.41 7.18
C SER A 13 16.25 -7.33 7.58
N PHE A 14 16.10 -7.58 8.88
CA PHE A 14 14.97 -8.32 9.43
C PHE A 14 13.86 -7.37 9.87
N ILE A 15 12.59 -7.74 9.62
CA ILE A 15 11.43 -7.01 10.15
C ILE A 15 11.23 -7.23 11.66
N VAL A 16 11.84 -8.29 12.21
CA VAL A 16 11.87 -8.57 13.65
C VAL A 16 13.23 -8.14 14.18
N LEU A 17 13.24 -7.09 15.01
CA LEU A 17 14.46 -6.53 15.57
C LEU A 17 14.98 -7.40 16.72
N ASP A 18 16.24 -7.82 16.65
CA ASP A 18 16.96 -8.48 17.76
C ASP A 18 17.15 -7.53 18.95
N LYS A 19 17.40 -6.25 18.64
CA LYS A 19 17.55 -5.16 19.60
C LYS A 19 16.81 -3.93 19.10
N TYR A 20 15.84 -3.47 19.88
CA TYR A 20 15.16 -2.20 19.68
C TYR A 20 15.59 -1.23 20.79
N THR A 21 16.24 -0.12 20.41
CA THR A 21 16.50 0.96 21.36
C THR A 21 15.23 1.77 21.48
N GLN A 22 14.61 1.70 22.66
CA GLN A 22 13.37 2.38 22.93
C GLN A 22 13.58 3.90 22.94
N GLU A 23 13.11 4.57 21.90
CA GLU A 23 13.03 6.02 21.84
C GLU A 23 11.78 6.51 22.60
N TRP A 24 11.74 6.28 23.92
CA TRP A 24 10.64 6.78 24.74
C TRP A 24 10.85 8.27 25.05
N LYS A 25 10.04 9.13 24.41
CA LYS A 25 9.53 10.33 25.08
C LYS A 25 8.31 9.90 25.88
N VAL A 26 8.51 9.66 27.18
CA VAL A 26 7.41 9.45 28.11
C VAL A 26 6.61 10.75 28.18
N ALA A 27 5.47 10.83 27.49
CA ALA A 27 4.44 11.79 27.86
C ALA A 27 3.83 11.28 29.19
N GLU A 28 4.22 11.90 30.30
CA GLU A 28 3.82 11.51 31.67
C GLU A 28 2.31 11.63 31.96
N SER A 29 1.48 11.95 30.97
CA SER A 29 0.05 12.20 31.17
C SER A 29 -0.75 11.80 29.94
N TYR A 30 -2.00 11.39 30.15
CA TYR A 30 -2.98 11.10 29.09
C TYR A 30 -2.98 12.23 28.05
N GLN A 31 -2.36 11.97 26.89
CA GLN A 31 -2.40 12.85 25.72
C GLN A 31 -3.81 12.79 25.11
N SER A 32 -4.25 13.88 24.49
CA SER A 32 -5.49 13.87 23.71
C SER A 32 -5.30 13.06 22.41
N GLU A 33 -6.38 12.53 21.83
CA GLU A 33 -6.33 11.83 20.53
C GLU A 33 -5.70 12.69 19.43
N TYR A 34 -5.90 14.02 19.49
CA TYR A 34 -5.30 14.99 18.57
C TYR A 34 -3.78 15.06 18.69
N ASP A 35 -3.25 15.07 19.92
CA ASP A 35 -1.79 15.12 20.14
C ASP A 35 -1.13 13.81 19.67
N LEU A 36 -1.80 12.67 19.93
CA LEU A 36 -1.34 11.35 19.49
C LEU A 36 -1.37 11.21 17.96
N GLU A 37 -2.44 11.65 17.30
CA GLU A 37 -2.54 11.62 15.83
C GLU A 37 -1.43 12.47 15.19
N ARG A 38 -1.17 13.67 15.73
CA ARG A 38 -0.12 14.56 15.21
C ARG A 38 1.26 13.95 15.34
N GLU A 39 1.61 13.37 16.49
CA GLU A 39 2.90 12.71 16.69
C GLU A 39 3.04 11.50 15.75
N PHE A 40 1.99 10.68 15.63
CA PHE A 40 1.99 9.51 14.74
C PHE A 40 2.18 9.88 13.27
N ILE A 41 1.49 10.90 12.76
CA ILE A 41 1.68 11.38 11.38
C ILE A 41 3.13 11.86 11.19
N GLN A 42 3.67 12.60 12.15
CA GLN A 42 5.04 13.10 12.07
C GLN A 42 6.07 11.96 12.04
N ASP A 43 5.86 10.90 12.84
CA ASP A 43 6.73 9.73 12.84
C ASP A 43 6.66 8.94 11.51
N LEU A 44 5.46 8.80 10.93
CA LEU A 44 5.30 8.19 9.61
C LEU A 44 6.00 9.02 8.51
N GLN A 45 5.89 10.36 8.57
CA GLN A 45 6.62 11.23 7.65
C GLN A 45 8.13 11.08 7.78
N ASN A 46 8.65 10.95 9.01
CA ASN A 46 10.07 10.69 9.26
C ASN A 46 10.53 9.32 8.71
N GLN A 47 9.63 8.34 8.67
CA GLN A 47 9.87 7.02 8.06
C GLN A 47 9.77 7.04 6.52
N GLY A 48 9.41 8.18 5.92
CA GLY A 48 9.31 8.35 4.47
C GLY A 48 7.91 8.15 3.90
N TYR A 49 6.87 8.05 4.74
CA TYR A 49 5.49 8.06 4.27
C TYR A 49 5.05 9.47 3.91
N GLU A 50 4.51 9.65 2.72
CA GLU A 50 3.99 10.94 2.27
C GLU A 50 2.61 11.20 2.88
N PHE A 51 2.45 12.35 3.54
CA PHE A 51 1.16 12.79 4.06
C PHE A 51 0.43 13.62 3.02
N LEU A 52 -0.72 13.11 2.55
CA LEU A 52 -1.57 13.77 1.56
C LEU A 52 -2.89 14.23 2.20
N PRO A 53 -2.94 15.46 2.77
CA PRO A 53 -4.14 15.97 3.46
C PRO A 53 -5.33 16.22 2.53
N GLY A 54 -5.11 16.26 1.21
CA GLY A 54 -6.14 16.48 0.20
C GLY A 54 -6.98 15.24 -0.15
N LEU A 55 -6.67 14.07 0.41
CA LEU A 55 -7.38 12.82 0.15
C LEU A 55 -8.60 12.65 1.07
N ASN A 56 -9.51 13.62 1.00
CA ASN A 56 -10.72 13.64 1.83
C ASN A 56 -11.99 13.15 1.11
N ASN A 57 -11.89 12.80 -0.18
CA ASN A 57 -13.01 12.38 -1.02
C ASN A 57 -12.68 11.06 -1.74
N PRO A 58 -13.69 10.21 -2.00
CA PRO A 58 -13.50 8.96 -2.72
C PRO A 58 -12.93 9.18 -4.13
N GLU A 59 -13.35 10.24 -4.82
CA GLU A 59 -12.84 10.61 -6.15
C GLU A 59 -11.35 10.98 -6.10
N ALA A 60 -10.92 11.71 -5.07
CA ALA A 60 -9.53 12.07 -4.87
C ALA A 60 -8.65 10.84 -4.55
N LEU A 61 -9.18 9.89 -3.78
CA LEU A 61 -8.51 8.61 -3.52
C LEU A 61 -8.34 7.81 -4.81
N LEU A 62 -9.38 7.68 -5.64
CA LEU A 62 -9.29 6.99 -6.93
C LEU A 62 -8.31 7.66 -7.88
N ALA A 63 -8.30 9.00 -7.95
CA ALA A 63 -7.33 9.74 -8.75
C ALA A 63 -5.89 9.47 -8.29
N ASN A 64 -5.64 9.41 -6.98
CA ASN A 64 -4.32 9.06 -6.46
C ASN A 64 -3.93 7.62 -6.79
N VAL A 65 -4.85 6.66 -6.60
CA VAL A 65 -4.60 5.25 -6.95
C VAL A 65 -4.27 5.10 -8.44
N ARG A 66 -4.96 5.83 -9.32
CA ARG A 66 -4.63 5.85 -10.76
C ARG A 66 -3.18 6.23 -11.00
N VAL A 67 -2.71 7.32 -10.40
CA VAL A 67 -1.33 7.81 -10.56
C VAL A 67 -0.33 6.78 -10.02
N GLN A 68 -0.59 6.20 -8.86
CA GLN A 68 0.31 5.19 -8.27
C GLN A 68 0.37 3.91 -9.12
N LEU A 69 -0.77 3.44 -9.64
CA LEU A 69 -0.80 2.28 -10.54
C LEU A 69 -0.12 2.55 -11.88
N GLN A 70 -0.29 3.74 -12.43
CA GLN A 70 0.42 4.18 -13.63
C GLN A 70 1.94 4.19 -13.41
N ALA A 71 2.39 4.70 -12.26
CA ALA A 71 3.81 4.72 -11.91
C ALA A 71 4.37 3.31 -11.67
N LEU A 72 3.63 2.44 -10.96
CA LEU A 72 4.04 1.07 -10.65
C LEU A 72 4.14 0.20 -11.92
N ASN A 73 3.13 0.29 -12.79
CA ASN A 73 3.03 -0.54 -13.98
C ASN A 73 3.66 0.09 -15.23
N ASN A 74 4.13 1.33 -15.12
CA ASN A 74 4.62 2.15 -16.23
C ASN A 74 3.62 2.21 -17.39
N VAL A 75 2.34 2.42 -17.08
CA VAL A 75 1.22 2.52 -18.03
C VAL A 75 0.56 3.88 -17.98
N GLN A 76 -0.20 4.22 -19.02
CA GLN A 76 -1.03 5.42 -19.05
C GLN A 76 -2.47 5.01 -19.36
N PHE A 77 -3.31 4.94 -18.33
CA PHE A 77 -4.76 4.76 -18.51
C PHE A 77 -5.40 6.02 -19.09
N LEU A 78 -6.27 5.85 -20.10
CA LEU A 78 -7.24 6.88 -20.49
C LEU A 78 -8.39 6.95 -19.47
N ASP A 79 -9.12 8.06 -19.43
CA ASP A 79 -10.24 8.23 -18.48
C ASP A 79 -11.34 7.17 -18.65
N GLY A 80 -11.65 6.80 -19.89
CA GLY A 80 -12.62 5.73 -20.17
C GLY A 80 -12.13 4.34 -19.75
N GLU A 81 -10.85 4.05 -19.96
CA GLU A 81 -10.22 2.79 -19.56
C GLU A 81 -10.13 2.68 -18.03
N TRP A 82 -9.78 3.79 -17.37
CA TRP A 82 -9.73 3.88 -15.92
C TRP A 82 -11.09 3.62 -15.29
N LEU A 83 -12.16 4.26 -15.79
CA LEU A 83 -13.52 4.01 -15.31
C LEU A 83 -13.91 2.53 -15.49
N ARG A 84 -13.63 1.95 -16.66
CA ARG A 84 -13.87 0.54 -16.93
C ARG A 84 -13.11 -0.36 -15.95
N PHE A 85 -11.84 -0.08 -15.70
CA PHE A 85 -11.01 -0.82 -14.75
C PHE A 85 -11.56 -0.72 -13.32
N VAL A 86 -12.01 0.47 -12.90
CA VAL A 86 -12.58 0.68 -11.57
C VAL A 86 -13.90 -0.08 -11.41
N GLU A 87 -14.86 0.10 -12.31
CA GLU A 87 -16.18 -0.55 -12.20
C GLU A 87 -16.13 -2.07 -12.41
N THR A 88 -15.21 -2.53 -13.26
CA THR A 88 -15.11 -3.95 -13.63
C THR A 88 -14.18 -4.73 -12.72
N TRP A 89 -13.21 -4.08 -12.05
CA TRP A 89 -12.24 -4.82 -11.26
C TRP A 89 -11.87 -4.14 -9.95
N LEU A 90 -11.52 -2.86 -9.90
CA LEU A 90 -11.01 -2.28 -8.65
C LEU A 90 -12.08 -2.15 -7.56
N ASP A 91 -13.28 -1.67 -7.91
CA ASP A 91 -14.38 -1.39 -7.00
C ASP A 91 -15.72 -1.86 -7.58
N LYS A 92 -15.82 -3.17 -7.78
CA LYS A 92 -17.09 -3.78 -8.18
C LYS A 92 -18.12 -3.63 -7.06
N PRO A 93 -19.36 -3.18 -7.35
CA PRO A 93 -20.40 -3.02 -6.33
C PRO A 93 -20.84 -4.36 -5.71
N SER A 94 -20.51 -5.48 -6.35
CA SER A 94 -20.76 -6.83 -5.82
C SER A 94 -19.68 -7.32 -4.86
N ASP A 95 -18.51 -6.67 -4.80
CA ASP A 95 -17.39 -7.15 -3.99
C ASP A 95 -17.53 -6.76 -2.52
N GLY A 96 -17.56 -7.77 -1.66
CA GLY A 96 -17.43 -7.61 -0.22
C GLY A 96 -15.97 -7.47 0.24
N ILE A 97 -15.79 -7.43 1.56
CA ILE A 97 -14.47 -7.39 2.20
C ILE A 97 -13.64 -8.65 1.83
N VAL A 98 -14.31 -9.80 1.66
CA VAL A 98 -13.63 -11.08 1.35
C VAL A 98 -13.04 -11.06 -0.07
N GLU A 99 -13.80 -10.61 -1.07
CA GLU A 99 -13.29 -10.48 -2.44
C GLU A 99 -12.15 -9.47 -2.53
N LYS A 100 -12.25 -8.35 -1.81
CA LYS A 100 -11.17 -7.34 -1.75
C LYS A 100 -9.88 -7.93 -1.16
N SER A 101 -9.98 -8.69 -0.06
CA SER A 101 -8.80 -9.35 0.51
C SER A 101 -8.19 -10.39 -0.44
N ARG A 102 -9.02 -11.17 -1.15
CA ARG A 102 -8.53 -12.15 -2.14
C ARG A 102 -7.75 -11.46 -3.27
N LYS A 103 -8.19 -10.29 -3.72
CA LYS A 103 -7.45 -9.51 -4.74
C LYS A 103 -6.08 -9.06 -4.28
N ILE A 104 -5.92 -8.74 -3.00
CA ILE A 104 -4.62 -8.33 -2.47
C ILE A 104 -3.70 -9.54 -2.28
N HIS A 105 -4.23 -10.70 -1.87
CA HIS A 105 -3.43 -11.87 -1.51
C HIS A 105 -3.17 -12.85 -2.67
N ASP A 106 -4.18 -13.14 -3.48
CA ASP A 106 -4.14 -14.16 -4.53
C ASP A 106 -4.17 -13.53 -5.93
N ASP A 107 -5.07 -12.57 -6.17
CA ASP A 107 -5.32 -11.98 -7.50
C ASP A 107 -4.75 -10.55 -7.61
N TYR A 108 -3.49 -10.34 -7.19
CA TYR A 108 -2.85 -9.01 -7.20
C TYR A 108 -2.42 -8.55 -8.61
N ILE A 109 -2.58 -9.41 -9.62
CA ILE A 109 -2.29 -9.14 -11.03
C ILE A 109 -3.59 -9.23 -11.81
N HIS A 110 -3.92 -8.18 -12.56
CA HIS A 110 -5.06 -8.17 -13.46
C HIS A 110 -4.64 -8.00 -14.91
N ASP A 111 -5.05 -8.92 -15.77
CA ASP A 111 -4.96 -8.81 -17.21
C ASP A 111 -5.98 -7.80 -17.75
N PHE A 112 -5.52 -6.58 -18.04
CA PHE A 112 -6.37 -5.53 -18.61
C PHE A 112 -6.17 -5.43 -20.12
N VAL A 113 -7.27 -5.49 -20.87
CA VAL A 113 -7.30 -5.23 -22.30
C VAL A 113 -7.54 -3.74 -22.50
N PHE A 114 -6.59 -3.06 -23.13
CA PHE A 114 -6.70 -1.66 -23.51
C PHE A 114 -7.52 -1.49 -24.79
N ASP A 115 -8.02 -0.29 -25.05
CA ASP A 115 -8.84 -0.03 -26.23
C ASP A 115 -8.05 -0.15 -27.55
N ASP A 116 -6.73 -0.03 -27.50
CA ASP A 116 -5.83 -0.30 -28.63
C ASP A 116 -5.59 -1.81 -28.88
N GLY A 117 -6.31 -2.68 -28.15
CA GLY A 117 -6.29 -4.14 -28.32
C GLY A 117 -5.07 -4.84 -27.71
N HIS A 118 -4.16 -4.11 -27.06
CA HIS A 118 -3.07 -4.70 -26.31
C HIS A 118 -3.53 -5.16 -24.92
N ILE A 119 -2.93 -6.24 -24.44
CA ILE A 119 -3.20 -6.80 -23.11
C ILE A 119 -1.98 -6.52 -22.25
N GLN A 120 -2.19 -5.95 -21.07
CA GLN A 120 -1.13 -5.74 -20.10
C GLN A 120 -1.56 -6.17 -18.71
N ASN A 121 -0.62 -6.78 -18.00
CA ASN A 121 -0.80 -7.20 -16.62
C ASN A 121 -0.59 -5.99 -15.71
N ILE A 122 -1.66 -5.57 -15.03
CA ILE A 122 -1.66 -4.50 -14.05
C ILE A 122 -1.48 -5.12 -12.67
N TYR A 123 -0.37 -4.79 -12.04
CA TYR A 123 0.00 -5.17 -10.69
C TYR A 123 -0.55 -4.16 -9.68
N LEU A 124 -1.14 -4.66 -8.58
CA LEU A 124 -1.55 -3.86 -7.41
C LEU A 124 -0.42 -3.69 -6.38
N LEU A 125 0.55 -4.61 -6.37
CA LEU A 125 1.65 -4.71 -5.41
C LEU A 125 2.96 -5.06 -6.12
#